data_AF-A0A2D5N821-F1
#
_entry.id   AF-A0A2D5N821-F1
#
_cell.length_a   1.000
_cell.length_b   1.000
_cell.length_c   1.000
_cell.angle_alpha   90.00
_cell.angle_beta   90.00
_cell.angle_gamma   90.00
#
_symmetry.space_group_name_H-M   'P 1'
#
loop_
_entity.id
_entity.type
_entity.pdbx_description
1 polymer ?
#
loop_
_entity_poly.entity_id
_entity_poly.type
_entity_poly.pdbx_seq_one_letter_code
_entity_poly.pdbx_strand_id
1 'polypeptide(L)'
;MNLMNIFKKIIINPFSVLIIFLFFSTSVFSQDDLFQILDEESEKSKTELLPKRMIFTQRILWGEKGLMRKIKWSPLNIEQREKELRIRRKMLKAHQAIGFVTLAGFIAQGIIGVQLYNGNYSNYKFHKTVGHLTSISYFTGASLSLFSPPPLINKKIKGFSSAKAHKYLATVHFSSMVMTNIFSNSNRKLHKLSAYTAFGSYAAAILVFKF
;
A
#
# COMPACT_ATOMS: atom_id res chain seq x y z
N MET A 1 19.33 -27.24 7.80
CA MET A 1 18.81 -26.15 8.66
C MET A 1 17.62 -25.51 7.94
N ASN A 2 16.40 -25.67 8.45
CA ASN A 2 15.17 -25.43 7.69
C ASN A 2 14.81 -23.92 7.67
N LEU A 3 14.47 -23.36 6.50
CA LEU A 3 14.18 -21.92 6.27
C LEU A 3 13.11 -21.38 7.25
N MET A 4 12.22 -22.27 7.69
CA MET A 4 11.13 -21.99 8.63
C MET A 4 11.60 -21.66 10.06
N ASN A 5 12.84 -22.02 10.44
CA ASN A 5 13.41 -21.70 11.75
C ASN A 5 14.08 -20.33 11.80
N ILE A 6 14.41 -19.72 10.65
CA ILE A 6 14.97 -18.36 10.60
C ILE A 6 13.87 -17.34 10.92
N PHE A 7 12.65 -17.54 10.42
CA PHE A 7 11.51 -16.65 10.69
C PHE A 7 10.97 -16.76 12.12
N LYS A 8 11.05 -17.94 12.76
CA LYS A 8 10.63 -18.12 14.16
C LYS A 8 11.55 -17.44 15.18
N LYS A 9 12.80 -17.14 14.81
CA LYS A 9 13.81 -16.55 15.71
C LYS A 9 13.95 -15.03 15.56
N ILE A 10 13.09 -14.39 14.77
CA ILE A 10 12.95 -12.94 14.80
C ILE A 10 12.03 -12.63 15.98
N ILE A 11 12.62 -12.57 17.17
CA ILE A 11 12.01 -11.82 18.28
C ILE A 11 11.97 -10.39 17.75
N ILE A 12 10.79 -9.98 17.27
CA ILE A 12 10.56 -8.64 16.76
C ILE A 12 10.68 -7.71 17.99
N ASN A 13 11.87 -7.20 18.23
CA ASN A 13 12.12 -6.19 19.25
C ASN A 13 11.22 -4.99 18.91
N PRO A 14 10.46 -4.42 19.86
CA PRO A 14 9.65 -3.22 19.63
C PRO A 14 10.46 -2.09 19.00
N PHE A 15 11.77 -2.02 19.27
CA PHE A 15 12.70 -1.10 18.64
C PHE A 15 12.84 -1.31 17.12
N SER A 16 12.86 -2.57 16.66
CA SER A 16 12.92 -2.92 15.24
C SER A 16 11.64 -2.56 14.49
N VAL A 17 10.47 -2.66 15.16
CA VAL A 17 9.17 -2.22 14.59
C VAL A 17 9.15 -0.69 14.46
N LEU A 18 9.65 0.01 15.47
CA LEU A 18 9.76 1.48 15.47
C LEU A 18 10.65 1.96 14.31
N ILE A 19 11.78 1.28 14.08
CA ILE A 19 12.69 1.58 12.96
C ILE A 19 12.00 1.34 11.61
N ILE A 20 11.29 0.23 11.43
CA ILE A 20 10.51 -0.03 10.20
C ILE A 20 9.46 1.07 9.98
N PHE A 21 8.76 1.49 11.04
CA PHE A 21 7.75 2.55 11.00
C PHE A 21 8.37 3.92 10.62
N LEU A 22 9.55 4.23 11.15
CA LEU A 22 10.32 5.45 10.88
C LEU A 22 10.90 5.48 9.44
N PHE A 23 11.40 4.35 8.92
CA PHE A 23 11.88 4.26 7.54
C PHE A 23 10.74 4.33 6.50
N PHE A 24 9.53 3.87 6.85
CA PHE A 24 8.37 3.96 5.95
C PHE A 24 7.84 5.39 5.84
N SER A 25 7.85 6.15 6.94
CA SER A 25 7.24 7.49 6.99
C SER A 25 7.98 8.54 6.15
N THR A 26 9.29 8.42 5.93
CA THR A 26 10.07 9.38 5.12
C THR A 26 9.91 9.19 3.61
N SER A 27 9.28 8.11 3.17
CA SER A 27 9.29 7.69 1.76
C SER A 27 8.11 8.22 0.92
N VAL A 28 7.08 8.84 1.51
CA VAL A 28 5.72 8.91 0.90
C VAL A 28 5.34 10.29 0.29
N PHE A 29 6.27 11.24 0.15
CA PHE A 29 5.99 12.57 -0.42
C PHE A 29 5.93 12.54 -1.96
N SER A 30 4.78 12.37 -2.62
CA SER A 30 3.99 13.47 -3.24
C SER A 30 2.90 12.85 -4.14
N GLN A 31 1.65 13.31 -4.05
CA GLN A 31 0.48 12.94 -4.86
C GLN A 31 -0.74 13.59 -4.20
N ASP A 32 -1.51 14.30 -5.01
CA ASP A 32 -2.84 14.92 -4.83
C ASP A 32 -3.93 13.98 -5.42
N ASP A 33 -5.18 14.45 -5.46
CA ASP A 33 -6.38 13.64 -5.68
C ASP A 33 -6.29 12.66 -6.88
N LEU A 34 -6.56 11.39 -6.63
CA LEU A 34 -6.06 10.28 -7.45
C LEU A 34 -6.63 10.29 -8.88
N PHE A 35 -7.84 10.80 -9.10
CA PHE A 35 -8.41 10.93 -10.45
C PHE A 35 -8.00 12.23 -11.12
N GLN A 36 -8.09 13.36 -10.41
CA GLN A 36 -7.68 14.66 -10.92
C GLN A 36 -6.20 14.69 -11.31
N ILE A 37 -5.33 13.99 -10.58
CA ILE A 37 -3.93 13.81 -10.95
C ILE A 37 -3.74 13.01 -12.23
N LEU A 38 -4.50 11.92 -12.42
CA LEU A 38 -4.32 11.08 -13.61
C LEU A 38 -4.69 11.84 -14.89
N ASP A 39 -5.67 12.75 -14.77
CA ASP A 39 -6.14 13.60 -15.84
C ASP A 39 -5.20 14.81 -16.06
N GLU A 40 -4.80 15.52 -15.01
CA GLU A 40 -3.86 16.65 -15.10
C GLU A 40 -2.42 16.25 -15.48
N GLU A 41 -1.99 15.01 -15.17
CA GLU A 41 -0.70 14.45 -15.62
C GLU A 41 -0.65 14.32 -17.15
N SER A 42 -1.79 14.26 -17.84
CA SER A 42 -1.81 14.11 -19.31
C SER A 42 -1.52 15.41 -20.06
N GLU A 43 -1.74 16.58 -19.44
CA GLU A 43 -1.73 17.88 -20.13
C GLU A 43 -0.46 18.72 -19.90
N LYS A 44 0.33 18.48 -18.84
CA LYS A 44 1.46 19.36 -18.50
C LYS A 44 2.82 18.81 -18.93
N SER A 45 3.26 19.18 -20.14
CA SER A 45 4.65 19.07 -20.55
C SER A 45 5.42 20.34 -20.15
N LYS A 46 6.33 20.21 -19.17
CA LYS A 46 7.45 21.15 -18.98
C LYS A 46 8.71 20.36 -18.68
N THR A 47 9.56 20.25 -19.70
CA THR A 47 11.01 20.02 -19.74
C THR A 47 11.65 18.85 -18.96
N GLU A 48 11.10 18.36 -17.84
CA GLU A 48 11.64 17.25 -17.04
C GLU A 48 10.82 15.96 -17.26
N LEU A 49 11.49 14.85 -17.57
CA LEU A 49 10.85 13.54 -17.84
C LEU A 49 10.52 12.73 -16.58
N LEU A 50 11.16 13.05 -15.46
CA LEU A 50 10.96 12.40 -14.16
C LEU A 50 10.75 13.46 -13.08
N PRO A 51 9.97 13.15 -12.03
CA PRO A 51 9.74 14.10 -10.96
C PRO A 51 10.94 14.17 -10.03
N LYS A 52 11.18 15.36 -9.45
CA LYS A 52 12.27 15.59 -8.46
C LYS A 52 12.18 14.72 -7.21
N ARG A 53 10.98 14.22 -6.88
CA ARG A 53 10.76 13.34 -5.72
C ARG A 53 10.12 12.03 -6.16
N MET A 54 10.70 10.93 -5.71
CA MET A 54 10.20 9.58 -5.93
C MET A 54 10.31 8.83 -4.61
N ILE A 55 9.31 7.99 -4.35
CA ILE A 55 9.39 7.03 -3.25
C ILE A 55 10.49 6.00 -3.55
N PHE A 56 10.96 5.28 -2.53
CA PHE A 56 12.11 4.38 -2.66
C PHE A 56 11.95 3.33 -3.78
N THR A 57 10.81 2.63 -3.81
CA THR A 57 10.49 1.62 -4.83
C THR A 57 10.44 2.22 -6.24
N GLN A 58 9.85 3.41 -6.38
CA GLN A 58 9.82 4.13 -7.65
C GLN A 58 11.21 4.49 -8.15
N ARG A 59 12.08 5.00 -7.26
CA ARG A 59 13.45 5.37 -7.60
C ARG A 59 14.26 4.15 -8.05
N ILE A 60 14.12 3.02 -7.36
CA ILE A 60 14.82 1.78 -7.70
C ILE A 60 14.37 1.23 -9.04
N LEU A 61 13.07 1.23 -9.33
CA LEU A 61 12.56 0.64 -10.57
C LEU A 61 12.65 1.61 -11.76
N TRP A 62 12.20 2.85 -11.59
CA TRP A 62 11.86 3.76 -12.70
C TRP A 62 12.72 5.02 -12.80
N GLY A 63 13.54 5.29 -11.79
CA GLY A 63 14.44 6.45 -11.77
C GLY A 63 15.46 6.43 -12.91
N GLU A 64 16.26 7.49 -13.04
CA GLU A 64 17.27 7.62 -14.12
C GLU A 64 18.24 6.43 -14.17
N LYS A 65 18.65 5.93 -12.99
CA LYS A 65 19.50 4.73 -12.83
C LYS A 65 18.69 3.50 -12.37
N GLY A 66 17.38 3.53 -12.57
CA GLY A 66 16.45 2.48 -12.14
C GLY A 66 16.57 1.20 -12.97
N LEU A 67 16.05 0.10 -12.42
CA LEU A 67 16.08 -1.23 -13.04
C LEU A 67 15.55 -1.21 -14.47
N MET A 68 14.40 -0.57 -14.71
CA MET A 68 13.75 -0.52 -16.02
C MET A 68 14.59 0.18 -17.08
N ARG A 69 15.49 1.10 -16.67
CA ARG A 69 16.46 1.76 -17.55
C ARG A 69 17.64 0.84 -17.83
N LYS A 70 18.18 0.21 -16.79
CA LYS A 70 19.35 -0.69 -16.87
C LYS A 70 19.10 -1.87 -17.81
N ILE A 71 17.91 -2.47 -17.75
CA ILE A 71 17.53 -3.59 -18.62
C ILE A 71 17.00 -3.15 -19.99
N LYS A 72 17.04 -1.84 -20.29
CA LYS A 72 16.55 -1.23 -21.54
C LYS A 72 15.06 -1.49 -21.86
N TRP A 73 14.26 -1.93 -20.89
CA TRP A 73 12.82 -2.17 -21.09
C TRP A 73 12.04 -0.87 -21.28
N SER A 74 12.47 0.20 -20.59
CA SER A 74 11.91 1.53 -20.78
C SER A 74 13.06 2.53 -20.79
N PRO A 75 13.62 2.90 -21.96
CA PRO A 75 14.60 3.98 -22.05
C PRO A 75 14.00 5.34 -21.63
N LEU A 76 14.81 6.25 -21.09
CA LEU A 76 14.30 7.55 -20.63
C LEU A 76 14.18 8.55 -21.80
N ASN A 77 13.01 8.56 -22.45
CA ASN A 77 12.63 9.53 -23.47
C ASN A 77 11.12 9.84 -23.38
N ILE A 78 10.64 10.79 -24.19
CA ILE A 78 9.25 11.27 -24.15
C ILE A 78 8.27 10.13 -24.43
N GLU A 79 8.46 9.39 -25.52
CA GLU A 79 7.56 8.31 -25.95
C GLU A 79 7.41 7.22 -24.87
N GLN A 80 8.53 6.83 -24.25
CA GLN A 80 8.52 5.83 -23.19
C GLN A 80 7.90 6.35 -21.90
N ARG A 81 8.13 7.63 -21.55
CA ARG A 81 7.44 8.24 -20.41
C ARG A 81 5.93 8.28 -20.60
N GLU A 82 5.42 8.54 -21.80
CA GLU A 82 3.99 8.43 -22.05
C GLU A 82 3.46 7.02 -21.82
N LYS A 83 4.19 5.98 -22.27
CA LYS A 83 3.83 4.58 -22.02
C LYS A 83 3.84 4.25 -20.52
N GLU A 84 4.85 4.72 -19.79
CA GLU A 84 4.93 4.54 -18.34
C GLU A 84 3.78 5.22 -17.61
N LEU A 85 3.32 6.40 -18.05
CA LEU A 85 2.15 7.05 -17.46
C LEU A 85 0.86 6.29 -17.75
N ARG A 86 0.71 5.69 -18.94
CA ARG A 86 -0.41 4.78 -19.23
C ARG A 86 -0.37 3.55 -18.31
N ILE A 87 0.81 2.98 -18.06
CA ILE A 87 0.99 1.87 -17.11
C ILE A 87 0.62 2.31 -15.70
N ARG A 88 1.11 3.47 -15.25
CA ARG A 88 0.77 4.07 -13.95
C ARG A 88 -0.74 4.18 -13.78
N ARG A 89 -1.45 4.78 -14.76
CA ARG A 89 -2.93 4.89 -14.73
C ARG A 89 -3.61 3.53 -14.58
N LYS A 90 -3.18 2.53 -15.34
CA LYS A 90 -3.73 1.17 -15.24
C LYS A 90 -3.48 0.55 -13.86
N MET A 91 -2.26 0.65 -13.33
CA MET A 91 -1.91 0.13 -12.01
C MET A 91 -2.71 0.80 -10.90
N LEU A 92 -2.89 2.13 -10.96
CA LEU A 92 -3.63 2.87 -9.94
C LEU A 92 -5.14 2.64 -10.02
N LYS A 93 -5.72 2.50 -11.22
CA LYS A 93 -7.12 2.06 -11.36
C LYS A 93 -7.33 0.63 -10.82
N ALA A 94 -6.39 -0.27 -11.07
CA ALA A 94 -6.42 -1.61 -10.51
C ALA A 94 -6.28 -1.59 -8.97
N HIS A 95 -5.39 -0.75 -8.43
CA HIS A 95 -5.24 -0.54 -6.98
C HIS A 95 -6.56 -0.10 -6.35
N GLN A 96 -7.28 0.84 -6.95
CA GLN A 96 -8.59 1.29 -6.47
C GLN A 96 -9.64 0.16 -6.50
N ALA A 97 -9.73 -0.57 -7.62
CA ALA A 97 -10.70 -1.66 -7.77
C ALA A 97 -10.45 -2.80 -6.76
N ILE A 98 -9.21 -3.26 -6.66
CA ILE A 98 -8.77 -4.23 -5.64
C ILE A 98 -8.96 -3.65 -4.24
N GLY A 99 -8.86 -2.33 -4.10
CA GLY A 99 -9.11 -1.61 -2.87
C GLY A 99 -10.48 -1.90 -2.26
N PHE A 100 -11.53 -1.88 -3.09
CA PHE A 100 -12.89 -2.22 -2.69
C PHE A 100 -13.09 -3.71 -2.41
N VAL A 101 -12.45 -4.59 -3.20
CA VAL A 101 -12.47 -6.05 -2.93
C VAL A 101 -11.85 -6.35 -1.56
N THR A 102 -10.73 -5.71 -1.25
CA THR A 102 -10.06 -5.84 0.05
C THR A 102 -10.94 -5.30 1.18
N LEU A 103 -11.64 -4.17 0.98
CA LEU A 103 -12.58 -3.63 1.97
C LEU A 103 -13.70 -4.64 2.30
N ALA A 104 -14.29 -5.28 1.28
CA ALA A 104 -15.29 -6.32 1.48
C ALA A 104 -14.72 -7.51 2.28
N GLY A 105 -13.48 -7.91 1.98
CA GLY A 105 -12.74 -8.91 2.75
C GLY A 105 -12.58 -8.51 4.22
N PHE A 106 -12.23 -7.26 4.52
CA PHE A 106 -12.14 -6.77 5.90
C PHE A 106 -13.47 -6.79 6.64
N ILE A 107 -14.57 -6.39 5.98
CA ILE A 107 -15.90 -6.44 6.59
C ILE A 107 -16.25 -7.88 6.96
N ALA A 108 -16.06 -8.83 6.03
CA ALA A 108 -16.28 -10.25 6.28
C ALA A 108 -15.39 -10.77 7.43
N GLN A 109 -14.10 -10.42 7.43
CA GLN A 109 -13.17 -10.77 8.50
C GLN A 109 -13.59 -10.20 9.86
N GLY A 110 -14.10 -8.96 9.90
CA GLY A 110 -14.60 -8.33 11.12
C GLY A 110 -15.79 -9.09 11.70
N ILE A 111 -16.77 -9.44 10.87
CA ILE A 111 -17.96 -10.21 11.29
C ILE A 111 -17.55 -11.60 11.82
N ILE A 112 -16.77 -12.35 11.04
CA ILE A 112 -16.36 -13.71 11.41
C ILE A 112 -15.42 -13.67 12.64
N GLY A 113 -14.53 -12.68 12.71
CA GLY A 113 -13.60 -12.49 13.81
C GLY A 113 -14.30 -12.24 15.14
N VAL A 114 -15.40 -11.48 15.14
CA VAL A 114 -16.25 -11.29 16.34
C VAL A 114 -16.91 -12.60 16.77
N GLN A 115 -17.41 -13.40 15.82
CA GLN A 115 -17.99 -14.71 16.14
C GLN A 115 -16.96 -15.64 16.80
N LEU A 116 -15.72 -15.67 16.29
CA LEU A 116 -14.62 -16.40 16.92
C LEU A 116 -14.29 -15.84 18.30
N TYR A 117 -14.29 -14.51 18.46
CA TYR A 117 -14.07 -13.86 19.76
C TYR A 117 -15.08 -14.31 20.81
N ASN A 118 -16.34 -14.46 20.39
CA ASN A 118 -17.46 -14.88 21.22
C ASN A 118 -17.58 -16.42 21.38
N GLY A 119 -16.58 -17.19 20.92
CA GLY A 119 -16.48 -18.63 21.17
C GLY A 119 -17.03 -19.53 20.05
N ASN A 120 -17.54 -18.99 18.95
CA ASN A 120 -18.01 -19.80 17.82
C ASN A 120 -16.85 -20.25 16.91
N TYR A 121 -16.03 -21.19 17.39
CA TYR A 121 -14.85 -21.67 16.67
C TYR A 121 -15.14 -22.52 15.43
N SER A 122 -16.39 -22.88 15.16
CA SER A 122 -16.78 -23.60 13.93
C SER A 122 -16.37 -22.84 12.66
N ASN A 123 -16.37 -21.50 12.72
CA ASN A 123 -16.00 -20.62 11.62
C ASN A 123 -14.49 -20.36 11.49
N TYR A 124 -13.64 -21.02 12.29
CA TYR A 124 -12.19 -20.75 12.31
C TYR A 124 -11.53 -20.98 10.96
N LYS A 125 -11.86 -22.10 10.29
CA LYS A 125 -11.33 -22.41 8.94
C LYS A 125 -11.77 -21.34 7.94
N PHE A 126 -13.03 -20.93 8.00
CA PHE A 126 -13.57 -19.90 7.12
C PHE A 126 -12.90 -18.54 7.35
N HIS A 127 -12.72 -18.14 8.62
CA HIS A 127 -11.97 -16.95 8.99
C HIS A 127 -10.56 -16.96 8.42
N LYS A 128 -9.83 -18.07 8.57
CA LYS A 128 -8.47 -18.21 8.06
C LYS A 128 -8.41 -18.09 6.53
N THR A 129 -9.33 -18.74 5.81
CA THR A 129 -9.41 -18.67 4.35
C THR A 129 -9.69 -17.26 3.86
N VAL A 130 -10.72 -16.60 4.40
CA VAL A 130 -11.07 -15.23 4.03
C VAL A 130 -9.94 -14.27 4.41
N GLY A 131 -9.25 -14.48 5.53
CA GLY A 131 -8.12 -13.66 5.97
C GLY A 131 -6.91 -13.77 5.05
N HIS A 132 -6.63 -14.98 4.55
CA HIS A 132 -5.58 -15.20 3.55
C HIS A 132 -5.92 -14.52 2.23
N LEU A 133 -7.14 -14.68 1.71
CA LEU A 133 -7.60 -14.01 0.49
C LEU A 133 -7.57 -12.49 0.62
N THR A 134 -8.01 -11.96 1.77
CA THR A 134 -7.98 -10.52 2.07
C THR A 134 -6.54 -10.01 2.11
N SER A 135 -5.61 -10.75 2.72
CA SER A 135 -4.20 -10.37 2.77
C SER A 135 -3.55 -10.39 1.38
N ILE A 136 -3.83 -11.39 0.56
CA ILE A 136 -3.37 -11.44 -0.84
C ILE A 136 -3.90 -10.23 -1.62
N SER A 137 -5.20 -9.95 -1.52
CA SER A 137 -5.84 -8.83 -2.18
C SER A 137 -5.20 -7.50 -1.74
N TYR A 138 -5.02 -7.32 -0.43
CA TYR A 138 -4.39 -6.16 0.17
C TYR A 138 -2.96 -5.93 -0.34
N PHE A 139 -2.09 -6.95 -0.25
CA PHE A 139 -0.69 -6.80 -0.66
C PHE A 139 -0.53 -6.68 -2.17
N THR A 140 -1.45 -7.27 -2.95
CA THR A 140 -1.53 -7.02 -4.40
C THR A 140 -1.87 -5.56 -4.68
N GLY A 141 -2.89 -5.02 -4.00
CA GLY A 141 -3.25 -3.60 -4.06
C GLY A 141 -2.09 -2.69 -3.67
N ALA A 142 -1.44 -2.95 -2.52
CA ALA A 142 -0.29 -2.18 -2.06
C ALA A 142 0.86 -2.20 -3.08
N SER A 143 1.14 -3.36 -3.69
CA SER A 143 2.17 -3.51 -4.71
C SER A 143 1.89 -2.66 -5.95
N LEU A 144 0.64 -2.65 -6.44
CA LEU A 144 0.24 -1.82 -7.57
C LEU A 144 0.48 -0.33 -7.33
N SER A 145 0.25 0.16 -6.11
CA SER A 145 0.54 1.55 -5.75
C SER A 145 2.06 1.81 -5.63
N LEU A 146 2.77 1.00 -4.83
CA LEU A 146 4.18 1.20 -4.50
C LEU A 146 5.12 1.01 -5.69
N PHE A 147 4.82 0.10 -6.61
CA PHE A 147 5.69 -0.20 -7.75
C PHE A 147 5.25 0.49 -9.05
N SER A 148 4.20 1.31 -9.01
CA SER A 148 3.76 2.10 -10.18
C SER A 148 4.86 3.06 -10.67
N PRO A 149 4.97 3.32 -11.98
CA PRO A 149 5.84 4.38 -12.49
C PRO A 149 5.57 5.71 -11.79
N PRO A 150 6.58 6.57 -11.60
CA PRO A 150 6.41 7.85 -10.92
C PRO A 150 5.53 8.80 -11.75
N PRO A 151 4.83 9.75 -11.10
CA PRO A 151 4.06 10.80 -11.78
C PRO A 151 4.98 11.74 -12.57
N LEU A 152 4.46 12.52 -13.53
CA LEU A 152 5.29 13.53 -14.23
C LEU A 152 5.67 14.71 -13.33
N ILE A 153 4.69 15.23 -12.59
CA ILE A 153 4.87 16.43 -11.78
C ILE A 153 4.51 16.11 -10.33
N ASN A 154 5.37 16.53 -9.42
CA ASN A 154 5.03 16.61 -8.01
C ASN A 154 4.61 18.04 -7.70
N LYS A 155 3.31 18.33 -7.78
CA LYS A 155 2.80 19.60 -7.29
C LYS A 155 2.97 19.63 -5.77
N LYS A 156 3.62 20.68 -5.26
CA LYS A 156 3.52 21.00 -3.84
C LYS A 156 2.19 21.73 -3.65
N ILE A 157 1.13 21.03 -3.25
CA ILE A 157 -0.05 21.73 -2.70
C ILE A 157 0.32 22.23 -1.30
N LYS A 158 0.15 23.54 -1.06
CA LYS A 158 0.20 24.10 0.30
C LYS A 158 -1.11 23.70 1.00
N GLY A 159 -1.04 22.97 2.12
CA GLY A 159 -2.21 22.59 2.93
C GLY A 159 -2.32 21.08 3.21
N PHE A 160 -3.48 20.67 3.74
CA PHE A 160 -3.87 19.27 3.93
C PHE A 160 -4.75 18.84 2.74
N SER A 161 -4.33 17.82 2.00
CA SER A 161 -5.08 17.28 0.85
C SER A 161 -5.52 15.85 1.13
N SER A 162 -6.58 15.41 0.45
CA SER A 162 -7.13 14.05 0.50
C SER A 162 -6.08 12.97 0.28
N ALA A 163 -5.18 13.20 -0.68
CA ALA A 163 -4.09 12.26 -0.96
C ALA A 163 -2.98 12.30 0.11
N LYS A 164 -2.71 13.46 0.74
CA LYS A 164 -1.83 13.52 1.92
C LYS A 164 -2.44 12.75 3.09
N ALA A 165 -3.74 12.89 3.32
CA ALA A 165 -4.47 12.12 4.32
C ALA A 165 -4.38 10.61 4.03
N HIS A 166 -4.65 10.20 2.79
CA HIS A 166 -4.54 8.80 2.36
C HIS A 166 -3.15 8.24 2.66
N LYS A 167 -2.07 9.00 2.45
CA LYS A 167 -0.71 8.53 2.70
C LYS A 167 -0.36 8.31 4.17
N TYR A 168 -0.84 9.19 5.04
CA TYR A 168 -0.72 8.98 6.48
C TYR A 168 -1.49 7.72 6.88
N LEU A 169 -2.74 7.62 6.43
CA LEU A 169 -3.57 6.46 6.67
C LEU A 169 -2.96 5.19 6.05
N ALA A 170 -2.25 5.30 4.93
CA ALA A 170 -1.56 4.21 4.28
C ALA A 170 -0.42 3.65 5.10
N THR A 171 0.34 4.53 5.75
CA THR A 171 1.37 4.12 6.71
C THR A 171 0.76 3.35 7.88
N VAL A 172 -0.37 3.83 8.40
CA VAL A 172 -1.08 3.19 9.52
C VAL A 172 -1.67 1.85 9.12
N HIS A 173 -2.42 1.79 8.00
CA HIS A 173 -3.09 0.57 7.58
C HIS A 173 -2.09 -0.50 7.10
N PHE A 174 -0.99 -0.12 6.45
CA PHE A 174 0.06 -1.06 6.04
C PHE A 174 0.75 -1.70 7.23
N SER A 175 1.17 -0.87 8.18
CA SER A 175 1.81 -1.35 9.41
C SER A 175 0.87 -2.25 10.21
N SER A 176 -0.40 -1.86 10.32
CA SER A 176 -1.42 -2.64 11.03
C SER A 176 -1.73 -3.97 10.35
N MET A 177 -1.72 -4.01 9.01
CA MET A 177 -1.91 -5.26 8.25
C MET A 177 -0.76 -6.25 8.44
N VAL A 178 0.48 -5.75 8.44
CA VAL A 178 1.66 -6.56 8.76
C VAL A 178 1.53 -7.12 10.18
N MET A 179 1.19 -6.28 11.16
CA MET A 179 1.03 -6.73 12.55
C MET A 179 -0.11 -7.71 12.75
N THR A 180 -1.23 -7.54 12.04
CA THR A 180 -2.37 -8.46 12.09
C THR A 180 -1.95 -9.88 11.69
N ASN A 181 -1.13 -10.01 10.65
CA ASN A 181 -0.60 -11.30 10.20
C ASN A 181 0.45 -11.88 11.16
N ILE A 182 1.37 -11.05 11.68
CA ILE A 182 2.39 -11.46 12.67
C ILE A 182 1.75 -12.03 13.94
N PHE A 183 0.72 -11.36 14.46
CA PHE A 183 0.08 -11.76 15.72
C PHE A 183 -0.99 -12.84 15.59
N SER A 184 -1.33 -13.24 14.36
CA SER A 184 -2.43 -14.18 14.05
C SER A 184 -2.41 -15.48 14.88
N ASN A 185 -1.22 -16.02 15.18
CA ASN A 185 -1.06 -17.25 15.94
C ASN A 185 -0.38 -17.06 17.31
N SER A 186 0.08 -15.85 17.65
CA SER A 186 0.91 -15.61 18.84
C SER A 186 0.22 -14.79 19.90
N ASN A 187 -0.64 -13.83 19.53
CA ASN A 187 -1.31 -12.97 20.50
C ASN A 187 -2.67 -12.50 19.98
N ARG A 188 -3.75 -13.13 20.49
CA ARG A 188 -5.14 -12.83 20.10
C ARG A 188 -5.53 -11.37 20.35
N LYS A 189 -5.08 -10.77 21.46
CA LYS A 189 -5.41 -9.39 21.82
C LYS A 189 -4.78 -8.41 20.83
N LEU A 190 -3.49 -8.60 20.53
CA LEU A 190 -2.76 -7.76 19.57
C LEU A 190 -3.24 -7.99 18.14
N HIS A 191 -3.50 -9.25 17.73
CA HIS A 191 -4.10 -9.55 16.44
C HIS A 191 -5.42 -8.80 16.23
N LYS A 192 -6.33 -8.86 17.23
CA LYS A 192 -7.61 -8.14 17.18
C LYS A 192 -7.43 -6.63 17.09
N LEU A 193 -6.56 -6.06 17.93
CA LEU A 193 -6.30 -4.63 17.93
C LEU A 193 -5.73 -4.18 16.58
N SER A 194 -4.70 -4.86 16.08
CA SER A 194 -4.10 -4.58 14.77
C SER A 194 -5.11 -4.73 13.63
N ALA A 195 -6.01 -5.73 13.69
CA ALA A 195 -7.04 -5.92 12.68
C ALA A 195 -8.04 -4.76 12.65
N TYR A 196 -8.48 -4.27 13.82
CA TYR A 196 -9.36 -3.10 13.89
C TYR A 196 -8.65 -1.82 13.43
N THR A 197 -7.39 -1.62 13.81
CA THR A 197 -6.61 -0.47 13.33
C THR A 197 -6.42 -0.54 11.82
N ALA A 198 -6.12 -1.73 11.26
CA ALA A 198 -6.00 -1.95 9.83
C ALA A 198 -7.30 -1.61 9.11
N PHE A 199 -8.43 -2.18 9.53
CA PHE A 199 -9.74 -1.90 8.94
C PHE A 199 -10.12 -0.43 9.02
N GLY A 200 -10.04 0.18 10.21
CA GLY A 200 -10.47 1.56 10.43
C GLY A 200 -9.65 2.56 9.62
N SER A 201 -8.32 2.45 9.66
CA SER A 201 -7.43 3.33 8.89
C SER A 201 -7.55 3.09 7.37
N TYR A 202 -7.80 1.85 6.94
CA TYR A 202 -8.03 1.52 5.54
C TYR A 202 -9.36 2.08 5.01
N ALA A 203 -10.46 1.90 5.76
CA ALA A 203 -11.75 2.46 5.40
C ALA A 203 -11.70 4.00 5.36
N ALA A 204 -11.05 4.64 6.34
CA ALA A 204 -10.79 6.07 6.30
C ALA A 204 -9.98 6.47 5.07
N ALA A 205 -8.96 5.68 4.68
CA ALA A 205 -8.13 5.96 3.52
C ALA A 205 -8.90 5.92 2.18
N ILE A 206 -10.01 5.17 2.12
CA ILE A 206 -10.94 5.18 1.00
C ILE A 206 -11.85 6.41 1.06
N LEU A 207 -12.37 6.75 2.25
CA LEU A 207 -13.30 7.87 2.44
C LEU A 207 -12.67 9.23 2.15
N VAL A 208 -11.38 9.42 2.48
CA VAL A 208 -10.71 10.71 2.24
C VAL A 208 -10.65 11.09 0.77
N PHE A 209 -10.78 10.15 -0.18
CA PHE A 209 -10.85 10.46 -1.62
C PHE A 209 -12.25 10.80 -2.13
N LYS A 210 -13.28 10.73 -1.27
CA LYS A 210 -14.65 11.11 -1.62
C LYS A 210 -14.93 12.60 -1.37
N PHE A 211 -13.99 13.31 -0.75
CA PHE A 211 -14.06 14.71 -0.31
C PHE A 211 -12.76 15.43 -0.63
#